data_AF-A0A7J4KEJ2-F1
#
_entry.id   AF-A0A7J4KEJ2-F1
#
_cell.length_a   1.000
_cell.length_b   1.000
_cell.length_c   1.000
_cell.angle_alpha   90.00
_cell.angle_beta   90.00
_cell.angle_gamma   90.00
#
_symmetry.space_group_name_H-M   'P 1'
#
loop_
_entity.id
_entity.type
_entity.pdbx_description
1 polymer ?
#
loop_
_entity_poly.entity_id
_entity_poly.type
_entity_poly.pdbx_seq_one_letter_code
_entity_poly.pdbx_strand_id
1 'polypeptide(L)'
;VRSTGVVAAMDSPDQVGTFVLALANGCLNAGVPPRKMTPPMSKANQPAKLQPFSYADKVVFIGAVAGVIPPVGSTGVEMVANEMEGELAMAGIKEGAKWTPVDFRNPCISIDFGTTLDGRITSDVARDDPNPFAKTIGNFCGLAGAIPDAIIKGTGLVDPKTGTALDVFGDRSVISDFNLKGQSDTVRSYVKRCHEFIDIRIVPPERRRFGRVPVYADIAKESGVALVGCDAGENGSALDQLHDIGAEIYKNHSMSLLNEVIDRVCAEMALRLIDVTREEGMVLPNSSIGFTGRAAISGRKPEYILEGITERNLFENPNDHLVFVDDGLARGAALMGRCMNSLGKMKNPIGGVRGGPCIMARRIKAGK
;
A
#
# COMPACT_ATOMS: atom_id res chain seq x y z
N VAL A 1 8.28 -8.53 -8.92
CA VAL A 1 7.83 -7.49 -7.97
C VAL A 1 8.95 -6.52 -7.82
N ARG A 2 8.67 -5.24 -8.07
CA ARG A 2 9.67 -4.17 -7.90
C ARG A 2 9.65 -3.78 -6.44
N SER A 3 10.81 -3.43 -5.90
CA SER A 3 10.89 -2.79 -4.59
C SER A 3 10.98 -1.30 -4.83
N THR A 4 10.22 -0.56 -4.05
CA THR A 4 10.11 0.89 -4.07
C THR A 4 11.44 1.59 -3.87
N GLY A 5 12.41 0.93 -3.23
CA GLY A 5 13.79 1.44 -3.14
C GLY A 5 14.48 1.61 -4.50
N VAL A 6 14.15 0.75 -5.48
CA VAL A 6 14.65 0.86 -6.86
C VAL A 6 13.89 1.96 -7.62
N VAL A 7 12.60 2.08 -7.35
CA VAL A 7 11.71 3.06 -7.98
C VAL A 7 12.02 4.49 -7.52
N ALA A 8 12.31 4.69 -6.23
CA ALA A 8 12.66 6.00 -5.67
C ALA A 8 13.96 6.58 -6.25
N ALA A 9 14.83 5.72 -6.77
CA ALA A 9 16.08 6.12 -7.45
C ALA A 9 15.88 6.54 -8.92
N MET A 10 14.70 6.32 -9.50
CA MET A 10 14.38 6.75 -10.87
C MET A 10 14.10 8.25 -10.92
N ASP A 11 14.29 8.88 -12.08
CA ASP A 11 14.03 10.31 -12.31
C ASP A 11 12.57 10.63 -12.63
N SER A 12 11.88 9.68 -13.27
CA SER A 12 10.52 9.88 -13.76
C SER A 12 9.78 8.54 -13.89
N PRO A 13 8.44 8.54 -13.82
CA PRO A 13 7.66 7.32 -13.96
C PRO A 13 7.89 6.53 -15.26
N ASP A 14 8.21 7.17 -16.39
CA ASP A 14 8.47 6.48 -17.66
C ASP A 14 9.75 5.62 -17.66
N GLN A 15 10.74 5.94 -16.83
CA GLN A 15 11.96 5.12 -16.69
C GLN A 15 11.64 3.70 -16.19
N VAL A 16 10.49 3.53 -15.54
CA VAL A 16 10.00 2.22 -15.12
C VAL A 16 9.82 1.29 -16.33
N GLY A 17 9.27 1.80 -17.44
CA GLY A 17 9.09 1.07 -18.70
C GLY A 17 10.42 0.55 -19.26
N THR A 18 11.42 1.43 -19.32
CA THR A 18 12.78 1.11 -19.76
C THR A 18 13.41 0.04 -18.88
N PHE A 19 13.23 0.13 -17.57
CA PHE A 19 13.71 -0.88 -16.62
C PHE A 19 13.07 -2.25 -16.87
N VAL A 20 11.77 -2.33 -17.19
CA VAL A 20 11.11 -3.61 -17.55
C VAL A 20 11.75 -4.24 -18.77
N LEU A 21 11.99 -3.44 -19.80
CA LEU A 21 12.60 -3.90 -21.04
C LEU A 21 14.01 -4.42 -20.77
N ALA A 22 14.79 -3.71 -19.94
CA ALA A 22 16.12 -4.16 -19.54
C ALA A 22 16.09 -5.49 -18.79
N LEU A 23 15.15 -5.68 -17.85
CA LEU A 23 14.97 -6.96 -17.14
C LEU A 23 14.56 -8.09 -18.10
N ALA A 24 13.62 -7.83 -19.00
CA ALA A 24 13.18 -8.81 -20.01
C ALA A 24 14.34 -9.23 -20.93
N ASN A 25 15.15 -8.27 -21.38
CA ASN A 25 16.36 -8.53 -22.16
C ASN A 25 17.39 -9.33 -21.36
N GLY A 26 17.57 -9.02 -20.07
CA GLY A 26 18.42 -9.80 -19.18
C GLY A 26 17.98 -11.27 -19.08
N CYS A 27 16.67 -11.53 -18.94
CA CYS A 27 16.12 -12.89 -18.94
C CYS A 27 16.34 -13.61 -20.28
N LEU A 28 16.13 -12.92 -21.41
CA LEU A 28 16.41 -13.48 -22.74
C LEU A 28 17.89 -13.85 -22.90
N ASN A 29 18.79 -12.96 -22.51
CA ASN A 29 20.24 -13.19 -22.54
C ASN A 29 20.67 -14.34 -21.64
N ALA A 30 19.97 -14.57 -20.53
CA ALA A 30 20.15 -15.73 -19.65
C ALA A 30 19.51 -17.03 -20.19
N GLY A 31 18.95 -17.02 -21.39
CA GLY A 31 18.33 -18.18 -22.02
C GLY A 31 16.94 -18.53 -21.50
N VAL A 32 16.27 -17.63 -20.76
CA VAL A 32 14.89 -17.83 -20.34
C VAL A 32 13.98 -17.69 -21.57
N PRO A 33 13.23 -18.73 -21.96
CA PRO A 33 12.42 -18.67 -23.16
C PRO A 33 11.20 -17.75 -22.95
N PRO A 34 10.76 -16.99 -23.96
CA PRO A 34 9.60 -16.08 -23.89
C PRO A 34 8.35 -16.70 -23.27
N ARG A 35 8.07 -17.97 -23.56
CA ARG A 35 6.92 -18.71 -23.01
C ARG A 35 6.89 -18.80 -21.47
N LYS A 36 8.03 -18.61 -20.79
CA LYS A 36 8.12 -18.57 -19.32
C LYS A 36 7.98 -17.15 -18.75
N MET A 37 7.97 -16.14 -19.62
CA MET A 37 7.85 -14.72 -19.26
C MET A 37 6.47 -14.16 -19.61
N THR A 38 5.72 -14.85 -20.47
CA THR A 38 4.34 -14.50 -20.83
C THR A 38 3.32 -15.33 -20.05
N PRO A 39 2.17 -14.77 -19.65
CA PRO A 39 1.07 -15.55 -19.11
C PRO A 39 0.55 -16.58 -20.13
N PRO A 40 0.00 -17.71 -19.68
CA PRO A 40 -0.57 -18.70 -20.58
C PRO A 40 -1.83 -18.16 -21.26
N MET A 41 -1.77 -18.04 -22.58
CA MET A 41 -2.84 -17.53 -23.44
C MET A 41 -4.10 -18.40 -23.45
N SER A 42 -3.99 -19.65 -23.02
CA SER A 42 -5.13 -20.56 -22.89
C SER A 42 -4.94 -21.50 -21.70
N LYS A 43 -6.03 -22.12 -21.28
CA LYS A 43 -6.03 -23.19 -20.28
C LYS A 43 -5.12 -24.37 -20.67
N ALA A 44 -5.04 -24.70 -21.96
CA ALA A 44 -4.18 -25.79 -22.45
C ALA A 44 -2.68 -25.48 -22.29
N ASN A 45 -2.31 -24.19 -22.22
CA ASN A 45 -0.92 -23.75 -22.01
C ASN A 45 -0.48 -23.83 -20.54
N GLN A 46 -1.36 -24.21 -19.62
CA GLN A 46 -1.06 -24.37 -18.20
C GLN A 46 -0.69 -25.82 -17.84
N PRO A 47 0.08 -26.06 -16.77
CA PRO A 47 0.32 -27.41 -16.26
C PRO A 47 -1.00 -28.16 -16.02
N ALA A 48 -1.07 -29.43 -16.41
CA ALA A 48 -2.30 -30.24 -16.34
C ALA A 48 -2.99 -30.19 -14.97
N LYS A 49 -2.21 -30.17 -13.88
CA LYS A 49 -2.70 -30.04 -12.50
C LYS A 49 -3.46 -28.74 -12.20
N LEU A 50 -3.21 -27.66 -12.94
CA LEU A 50 -3.84 -26.34 -12.73
C LEU A 50 -5.06 -26.13 -13.63
N GLN A 51 -5.16 -26.84 -14.75
CA GLN A 51 -6.24 -26.66 -15.72
C GLN A 51 -7.65 -26.78 -15.09
N PRO A 52 -7.94 -27.74 -14.18
CA PRO A 52 -9.27 -27.83 -13.55
C PRO A 52 -9.66 -26.58 -12.74
N PHE A 53 -8.68 -25.79 -12.30
CA PHE A 53 -8.89 -24.60 -11.47
C PHE A 53 -8.82 -23.29 -12.27
N SER A 54 -8.52 -23.37 -13.57
CA SER A 54 -8.43 -22.22 -14.45
C SER A 54 -9.73 -21.99 -15.22
N TYR A 55 -10.07 -20.71 -15.33
CA TYR A 55 -11.19 -20.18 -16.11
C TYR A 55 -10.71 -19.47 -17.39
N ALA A 56 -9.45 -19.66 -17.81
CA ALA A 56 -8.89 -19.01 -18.99
C ALA A 56 -9.62 -19.37 -20.31
N ASP A 57 -10.43 -20.42 -20.31
CA ASP A 57 -11.34 -20.83 -21.39
C ASP A 57 -12.70 -20.11 -21.36
N LYS A 58 -12.98 -19.32 -20.32
CA LYS A 58 -14.29 -18.67 -20.07
C LYS A 58 -14.22 -17.17 -19.89
N VAL A 59 -13.05 -16.63 -19.56
CA VAL A 59 -12.86 -15.19 -19.32
C VAL A 59 -11.64 -14.67 -20.07
N VAL A 60 -11.75 -13.46 -20.59
CA VAL A 60 -10.63 -12.72 -21.18
C VAL A 60 -9.92 -11.94 -20.07
N PHE A 61 -8.59 -11.91 -20.11
CA PHE A 61 -7.81 -11.05 -19.22
C PHE A 61 -7.80 -9.63 -19.79
N ILE A 62 -8.41 -8.70 -19.06
CA ILE A 62 -8.56 -7.30 -19.49
C ILE A 62 -7.63 -6.34 -18.73
N GLY A 63 -6.55 -6.86 -18.14
CA GLY A 63 -5.63 -6.07 -17.31
C GLY A 63 -6.08 -5.86 -15.86
N ALA A 64 -7.29 -6.28 -15.48
CA ALA A 64 -7.77 -6.15 -14.12
C ALA A 64 -7.08 -7.11 -13.14
N VAL A 65 -6.51 -6.58 -12.06
CA VAL A 65 -5.86 -7.34 -10.98
C VAL A 65 -6.70 -7.28 -9.72
N ALA A 66 -6.93 -8.44 -9.09
CA ALA A 66 -7.78 -8.59 -7.91
C ALA A 66 -9.17 -7.90 -8.01
N GLY A 67 -9.72 -7.81 -9.22
CA GLY A 67 -11.03 -7.20 -9.49
C GLY A 67 -11.02 -5.68 -9.67
N VAL A 68 -9.86 -5.09 -9.95
CA VAL A 68 -9.67 -3.65 -10.11
C VAL A 68 -8.97 -3.38 -11.44
N ILE A 69 -9.48 -2.44 -12.22
CA ILE A 69 -8.84 -1.94 -13.44
C ILE A 69 -7.82 -0.86 -13.03
N PRO A 70 -6.55 -0.99 -13.42
CA PRO A 70 -5.56 0.05 -13.16
C PRO A 70 -5.92 1.34 -13.90
N PRO A 71 -5.38 2.50 -13.46
CA PRO A 71 -5.57 3.74 -14.18
C PRO A 71 -5.10 3.63 -15.63
N VAL A 72 -5.86 4.20 -16.57
CA VAL A 72 -5.46 4.25 -17.97
C VAL A 72 -4.79 5.60 -18.23
N GLY A 73 -3.46 5.66 -18.10
CA GLY A 73 -2.67 6.81 -18.55
C GLY A 73 -2.65 6.86 -20.07
N SER A 74 -3.01 8.00 -20.65
CA SER A 74 -3.27 8.27 -22.08
C SER A 74 -2.09 8.02 -23.05
N THR A 75 -0.97 7.46 -22.59
CA THR A 75 0.22 7.17 -23.42
C THR A 75 1.02 5.92 -22.98
N GLY A 76 0.51 5.10 -22.05
CA GLY A 76 1.31 3.98 -21.50
C GLY A 76 2.40 4.43 -20.53
N VAL A 77 2.26 5.62 -19.96
CA VAL A 77 3.14 6.20 -18.94
C VAL A 77 2.47 6.06 -17.57
N GLU A 78 3.13 5.42 -16.61
CA GLU A 78 2.67 5.30 -15.22
C GLU A 78 2.55 6.71 -14.59
N MET A 79 1.49 7.00 -13.83
CA MET A 79 1.33 8.33 -13.20
C MET A 79 2.14 8.49 -11.93
N VAL A 80 2.45 7.37 -11.29
CA VAL A 80 3.28 7.28 -10.09
C VAL A 80 4.20 6.10 -10.29
N ALA A 81 5.49 6.28 -10.06
CA ALA A 81 6.47 5.24 -10.37
C ALA A 81 6.29 3.94 -9.54
N ASN A 82 5.60 4.01 -8.39
CA ASN A 82 5.28 2.86 -7.53
C ASN A 82 3.84 2.33 -7.73
N GLU A 83 3.14 2.68 -8.82
CA GLU A 83 1.75 2.26 -9.06
C GLU A 83 1.55 0.73 -9.04
N MET A 84 2.50 -0.01 -9.61
CA MET A 84 2.48 -1.49 -9.59
C MET A 84 2.66 -2.05 -8.19
N GLU A 85 3.42 -1.39 -7.30
CA GLU A 85 3.58 -1.83 -5.91
C GLU A 85 2.27 -1.65 -5.15
N GLY A 86 1.60 -0.50 -5.33
CA GLY A 86 0.26 -0.28 -4.77
C GLY A 86 -0.78 -1.30 -5.26
N GLU A 87 -0.68 -1.77 -6.51
CA GLU A 87 -1.52 -2.87 -7.02
C GLU A 87 -1.25 -4.20 -6.30
N LEU A 88 0.02 -4.52 -6.08
CA LEU A 88 0.44 -5.74 -5.41
C LEU A 88 0.07 -5.70 -3.93
N ALA A 89 0.28 -4.57 -3.24
CA ALA A 89 -0.14 -4.37 -1.86
C ALA A 89 -1.66 -4.59 -1.72
N MET A 90 -2.46 -3.96 -2.58
CA MET A 90 -3.92 -4.15 -2.63
C MET A 90 -4.30 -5.62 -2.83
N ALA A 91 -3.68 -6.28 -3.82
CA ALA A 91 -3.91 -7.68 -4.11
C ALA A 91 -3.52 -8.58 -2.92
N GLY A 92 -2.38 -8.31 -2.28
CA GLY A 92 -1.89 -9.06 -1.14
C GLY A 92 -2.75 -8.90 0.10
N ILE A 93 -3.20 -7.69 0.40
CA ILE A 93 -4.13 -7.45 1.50
C ILE A 93 -5.45 -8.18 1.24
N LYS A 94 -5.98 -8.14 0.00
CA LYS A 94 -7.15 -8.95 -0.40
C LYS A 94 -6.94 -10.45 -0.23
N GLU A 95 -5.72 -10.93 -0.43
CA GLU A 95 -5.37 -12.34 -0.21
C GLU A 95 -5.34 -12.66 1.29
N GLY A 96 -4.66 -11.84 2.08
CA GLY A 96 -4.53 -11.99 3.53
C GLY A 96 -5.87 -11.90 4.26
N ALA A 97 -6.74 -10.97 3.85
CA ALA A 97 -8.07 -10.80 4.43
C ALA A 97 -8.97 -12.05 4.31
N LYS A 98 -8.67 -12.98 3.40
CA LYS A 98 -9.43 -14.24 3.28
C LYS A 98 -9.29 -15.17 4.48
N TRP A 99 -8.30 -14.92 5.32
CA TRP A 99 -8.04 -15.64 6.57
C TRP A 99 -8.67 -14.94 7.77
N THR A 100 -9.41 -13.85 7.54
CA THR A 100 -10.12 -13.07 8.56
C THR A 100 -11.61 -12.99 8.19
N PRO A 101 -12.49 -12.53 9.09
CA PRO A 101 -13.90 -12.28 8.75
C PRO A 101 -14.11 -11.02 7.90
N VAL A 102 -13.07 -10.19 7.70
CA VAL A 102 -13.18 -8.90 7.00
C VAL A 102 -13.28 -9.14 5.50
N ASP A 103 -14.39 -8.69 4.91
CA ASP A 103 -14.56 -8.69 3.47
C ASP A 103 -13.84 -7.47 2.85
N PHE A 104 -12.60 -7.69 2.41
CA PHE A 104 -11.73 -6.66 1.83
C PHE A 104 -11.91 -6.48 0.30
N ARG A 105 -13.10 -6.78 -0.22
CA ARG A 105 -13.47 -6.48 -1.62
C ARG A 105 -13.78 -4.98 -1.80
N ASN A 106 -14.02 -4.54 -3.04
CA ASN A 106 -14.19 -3.12 -3.34
C ASN A 106 -15.49 -2.55 -2.71
N PRO A 107 -15.58 -1.23 -2.43
CA PRO A 107 -14.49 -0.28 -2.42
C PRO A 107 -13.52 -0.59 -1.27
N CYS A 108 -12.23 -0.39 -1.51
CA CYS A 108 -11.20 -0.63 -0.51
C CYS A 108 -10.05 0.36 -0.65
N ILE A 109 -9.42 0.64 0.49
CA ILE A 109 -8.24 1.48 0.64
C ILE A 109 -7.13 0.59 1.16
N SER A 110 -6.11 0.36 0.34
CA SER A 110 -4.94 -0.43 0.70
C SER A 110 -3.73 0.49 0.83
N ILE A 111 -3.05 0.41 1.97
CA ILE A 111 -1.90 1.24 2.32
C ILE A 111 -0.73 0.31 2.65
N ASP A 112 0.38 0.44 1.93
CA ASP A 112 1.65 -0.21 2.26
C ASP A 112 2.59 0.80 2.92
N PHE A 113 2.90 0.54 4.18
CA PHE A 113 3.86 1.27 5.00
C PHE A 113 5.21 0.54 5.00
N GLY A 114 5.76 0.34 3.81
CA GLY A 114 7.12 -0.12 3.58
C GLY A 114 8.14 0.96 3.96
N THR A 115 9.29 1.01 3.26
CA THR A 115 10.23 2.14 3.43
C THR A 115 9.67 3.42 2.82
N THR A 116 9.08 3.30 1.63
CA THR A 116 8.25 4.35 1.02
C THR A 116 6.78 4.03 1.25
N LEU A 117 5.94 5.04 1.06
CA LEU A 117 4.49 4.90 1.04
C LEU A 117 4.05 4.47 -0.36
N ASP A 118 3.28 3.39 -0.44
CA ASP A 118 2.50 3.04 -1.61
C ASP A 118 1.11 2.55 -1.22
N GLY A 119 0.28 2.31 -2.21
CA GLY A 119 -1.08 1.84 -2.01
C GLY A 119 -2.04 2.34 -3.06
N ARG A 120 -3.31 2.00 -2.86
CA ARG A 120 -4.37 2.19 -3.86
C ARG A 120 -5.72 2.39 -3.19
N ILE A 121 -6.53 3.24 -3.79
CA ILE A 121 -7.93 3.50 -3.43
C ILE A 121 -8.79 3.08 -4.61
N THR A 122 -9.82 2.28 -4.33
CA THR A 122 -10.67 1.68 -5.37
C THR A 122 -12.10 2.19 -5.29
N SER A 123 -12.72 2.39 -6.44
CA SER A 123 -14.12 2.81 -6.53
C SER A 123 -15.06 1.71 -6.05
N ASP A 124 -16.29 2.11 -5.70
CA ASP A 124 -17.39 1.16 -5.66
C ASP A 124 -17.77 0.71 -7.08
N VAL A 125 -18.60 -0.33 -7.18
CA VAL A 125 -19.17 -0.83 -8.43
C VAL A 125 -20.66 -1.04 -8.23
N ALA A 126 -21.47 -0.35 -9.04
CA ALA A 126 -22.91 -0.53 -8.98
C ALA A 126 -23.31 -1.98 -9.30
N ARG A 127 -24.41 -2.44 -8.68
CA ARG A 127 -24.88 -3.84 -8.82
C ARG A 127 -25.23 -4.19 -10.26
N ASP A 128 -25.76 -3.21 -10.98
CA ASP A 128 -26.23 -3.27 -12.36
C ASP A 128 -25.19 -2.81 -13.40
N ASP A 129 -24.01 -2.36 -12.97
CA ASP A 129 -22.93 -1.97 -13.88
C ASP A 129 -22.60 -3.14 -14.83
N PRO A 130 -22.62 -2.96 -16.17
CA PRO A 130 -22.17 -3.99 -17.09
C PRO A 130 -20.73 -4.44 -16.80
N ASN A 131 -19.88 -3.51 -16.33
CA ASN A 131 -18.52 -3.77 -15.92
C ASN A 131 -18.48 -4.16 -14.42
N PRO A 132 -18.06 -5.39 -14.07
CA PRO A 132 -18.00 -5.83 -12.68
C PRO A 132 -16.71 -5.43 -11.94
N PHE A 133 -15.83 -4.66 -12.56
CA PHE A 133 -14.53 -4.30 -12.01
C PHE A 133 -14.54 -2.88 -11.43
N ALA A 134 -13.94 -2.72 -10.24
CA ALA A 134 -13.69 -1.38 -9.70
C ALA A 134 -12.60 -0.68 -10.51
N LYS A 135 -12.52 0.64 -10.37
CA LYS A 135 -11.43 1.45 -10.91
C LYS A 135 -10.52 1.91 -9.79
N THR A 136 -9.26 2.12 -10.10
CA THR A 136 -8.38 2.92 -9.25
C THR A 136 -8.82 4.38 -9.32
N ILE A 137 -9.15 4.97 -8.17
CA ILE A 137 -9.55 6.40 -8.05
C ILE A 137 -8.54 7.21 -7.23
N GLY A 138 -7.58 6.54 -6.60
CA GLY A 138 -6.45 7.20 -5.98
C GLY A 138 -5.28 6.26 -5.71
N ASN A 139 -4.10 6.83 -5.56
CA ASN A 139 -2.86 6.13 -5.24
C ASN A 139 -2.15 6.87 -4.08
N PHE A 140 -1.36 6.12 -3.32
CA PHE A 140 -0.49 6.68 -2.27
C PHE A 140 0.97 6.74 -2.74
N CYS A 141 1.70 7.77 -2.33
CA CYS A 141 3.13 7.91 -2.67
C CYS A 141 3.94 8.67 -1.61
N GLY A 142 5.25 8.46 -1.60
CA GLY A 142 6.20 9.23 -0.81
C GLY A 142 6.90 8.43 0.29
N LEU A 143 7.09 9.03 1.46
CA LEU A 143 7.80 8.42 2.59
C LEU A 143 6.81 7.67 3.51
N ALA A 144 7.20 6.49 3.97
CA ALA A 144 6.53 5.80 5.07
C ALA A 144 7.57 5.44 6.13
N GLY A 145 8.12 4.22 6.10
CA GLY A 145 9.13 3.71 7.03
C GLY A 145 10.44 4.50 7.06
N ALA A 146 10.75 5.27 6.02
CA ALA A 146 11.90 6.19 6.05
C ALA A 146 11.80 7.25 7.17
N ILE A 147 10.60 7.61 7.61
CA ILE A 147 10.36 8.57 8.69
C ILE A 147 10.77 7.98 10.06
N PRO A 148 10.22 6.83 10.52
CA PRO A 148 10.67 6.22 11.76
C PRO A 148 12.13 5.73 11.68
N ASP A 149 12.65 5.40 10.48
CA ASP A 149 14.07 5.10 10.30
C ASP A 149 14.96 6.32 10.54
N ALA A 150 14.56 7.52 10.13
CA ALA A 150 15.31 8.73 10.43
C ALA A 150 15.37 8.98 11.94
N ILE A 151 14.24 8.82 12.63
CA ILE A 151 14.15 8.95 14.09
C ILE A 151 15.09 7.94 14.79
N ILE A 152 15.05 6.66 14.42
CA ILE A 152 15.88 5.65 15.10
C ILE A 152 17.37 5.81 14.81
N LYS A 153 17.76 6.32 13.63
CA LYS A 153 19.16 6.59 13.30
C LYS A 153 19.78 7.65 14.21
N GLY A 154 18.98 8.58 14.73
CA GLY A 154 19.40 9.55 15.74
C GLY A 154 20.00 8.94 17.00
N THR A 155 19.66 7.69 17.31
CA THR A 155 20.19 6.99 18.49
C THR A 155 21.65 6.54 18.33
N GLY A 156 22.13 6.41 17.10
CA GLY A 156 23.43 5.80 16.80
C GLY A 156 23.50 4.28 17.04
N LEU A 157 22.37 3.62 17.35
CA LEU A 157 22.31 2.17 17.60
C LEU A 157 22.20 1.33 16.32
N VAL A 158 21.87 1.97 15.20
CA VAL A 158 21.70 1.33 13.89
C VAL A 158 22.65 1.95 12.87
N ASP A 159 22.86 1.27 11.75
CA ASP A 159 23.68 1.81 10.67
C ASP A 159 23.12 3.17 10.19
N PRO A 160 23.94 4.22 10.11
CA PRO A 160 23.46 5.56 9.76
C PRO A 160 22.90 5.66 8.32
N LYS A 161 23.31 4.75 7.43
CA LYS A 161 22.86 4.72 6.03
C LYS A 161 21.69 3.76 5.85
N THR A 162 21.81 2.52 6.32
CA THR A 162 20.86 1.44 6.03
C THR A 162 20.03 0.98 7.22
N GLY A 163 20.32 1.47 8.43
CA GLY A 163 19.64 1.05 9.65
C GLY A 163 18.16 1.41 9.64
N THR A 164 17.34 0.58 10.27
CA THR A 164 15.89 0.70 10.30
C THR A 164 15.34 0.59 11.72
N ALA A 165 14.11 1.06 11.92
CA ALA A 165 13.44 0.91 13.22
C ALA A 165 13.22 -0.58 13.59
N LEU A 166 13.10 -1.46 12.59
CA LEU A 166 12.96 -2.90 12.82
C LEU A 166 14.21 -3.53 13.45
N ASP A 167 15.40 -3.02 13.13
CA ASP A 167 16.65 -3.56 13.65
C ASP A 167 16.76 -3.43 15.18
N VAL A 168 16.00 -2.50 15.78
CA VAL A 168 15.99 -2.24 17.22
C VAL A 168 14.80 -2.88 17.92
N PHE A 169 13.61 -2.84 17.31
CA PHE A 169 12.36 -3.22 17.97
C PHE A 169 11.79 -4.59 17.53
N GLY A 170 12.23 -5.11 16.38
CA GLY A 170 11.71 -6.35 15.79
C GLY A 170 10.23 -6.30 15.40
N ASP A 171 9.68 -7.45 15.03
CA ASP A 171 8.27 -7.59 14.60
C ASP A 171 7.28 -7.71 15.78
N ARG A 172 7.77 -7.98 16.99
CA ARG A 172 6.91 -8.29 18.14
C ARG A 172 6.69 -7.07 19.01
N SER A 173 5.43 -6.81 19.36
CA SER A 173 5.03 -5.88 20.40
C SER A 173 5.77 -6.20 21.70
N VAL A 174 6.69 -5.34 22.12
CA VAL A 174 7.17 -5.35 23.49
C VAL A 174 6.04 -4.78 24.33
N ILE A 175 5.12 -5.64 24.77
CA ILE A 175 4.10 -5.29 25.76
C ILE A 175 4.86 -5.02 27.05
N SER A 176 5.19 -3.77 27.27
CA SER A 176 5.73 -3.31 28.55
C SER A 176 4.53 -2.84 29.39
N ASP A 177 4.21 -3.58 30.45
CA ASP A 177 3.23 -3.18 31.47
C ASP A 177 3.64 -1.81 32.07
N PHE A 178 3.10 -0.69 31.59
CA PHE A 178 3.53 0.63 32.06
C PHE A 178 2.40 1.64 32.34
N ASN A 179 2.62 2.36 33.43
CA ASN A 179 1.77 3.37 34.02
C ASN A 179 1.80 4.66 33.17
N LEU A 180 0.88 4.78 32.21
CA LEU A 180 0.86 5.78 31.12
C LEU A 180 0.59 7.25 31.51
N LYS A 181 0.22 7.55 32.76
CA LYS A 181 -0.33 8.89 33.09
C LYS A 181 0.67 10.05 32.99
N GLY A 182 1.97 9.83 33.21
CA GLY A 182 3.00 10.89 33.14
C GLY A 182 3.81 10.91 31.84
N GLN A 183 3.90 9.77 31.14
CA GLN A 183 4.60 9.68 29.85
C GLN A 183 3.72 10.17 28.68
N SER A 184 2.40 10.17 28.84
CA SER A 184 1.44 10.58 27.80
C SER A 184 1.68 12.00 27.27
N ASP A 185 1.94 12.98 28.13
CA ASP A 185 2.14 14.37 27.69
C ASP A 185 3.49 14.57 26.99
N THR A 186 4.56 13.96 27.51
CA THR A 186 5.88 13.98 26.87
C THR A 186 5.86 13.29 25.51
N VAL A 187 5.27 12.10 25.42
CA VAL A 187 5.09 11.37 24.16
C VAL A 187 4.29 12.22 23.17
N ARG A 188 3.16 12.79 23.60
CA ARG A 188 2.32 13.65 22.74
C ARG A 188 3.08 14.88 22.24
N SER A 189 3.91 15.49 23.07
CA SER A 189 4.77 16.61 22.69
C SER A 189 5.74 16.22 21.57
N TYR A 190 6.46 15.10 21.72
CA TYR A 190 7.38 14.62 20.68
C TYR A 190 6.66 14.19 19.40
N VAL A 191 5.53 13.48 19.51
CA VAL A 191 4.71 13.11 18.34
C VAL A 191 4.27 14.35 17.59
N LYS A 192 3.78 15.38 18.29
CA LYS A 192 3.41 16.66 17.67
C LYS A 192 4.60 17.32 16.97
N ARG A 193 5.76 17.40 17.64
CA ARG A 193 7.00 17.95 17.06
C ARG A 193 7.43 17.18 15.80
N CYS A 194 7.35 15.86 15.79
CA CYS A 194 7.63 15.07 14.57
C CYS A 194 6.65 15.45 13.45
N HIS A 195 5.36 15.55 13.76
CA HIS A 195 4.32 15.85 12.77
C HIS A 195 4.37 17.28 12.22
N GLU A 196 5.05 18.22 12.87
CA GLU A 196 5.37 19.54 12.31
C GLU A 196 6.28 19.45 11.08
N PHE A 197 7.07 18.39 10.96
CA PHE A 197 7.94 18.14 9.80
C PHE A 197 7.32 17.22 8.74
N ILE A 198 6.19 16.57 9.06
CA ILE A 198 5.56 15.57 8.20
C ILE A 198 4.38 16.19 7.43
N ASP A 199 4.55 16.28 6.12
CA ASP A 199 3.55 16.78 5.17
C ASP A 199 2.73 15.62 4.62
N ILE A 200 1.42 15.62 4.87
CA ILE A 200 0.45 14.64 4.34
C ILE A 200 -0.69 15.42 3.72
N ARG A 201 -0.88 15.27 2.40
CA ARG A 201 -1.86 16.02 1.61
C ARG A 201 -2.09 15.39 0.24
N ILE A 202 -3.03 15.94 -0.52
CA ILE A 202 -3.07 15.73 -1.98
C ILE A 202 -1.84 16.35 -2.62
N VAL A 203 -1.15 15.56 -3.44
CA VAL A 203 0.08 15.97 -4.12
C VAL A 203 -0.26 17.11 -5.09
N PRO A 204 0.39 18.28 -4.96
CA PRO A 204 0.15 19.40 -5.86
C PRO A 204 0.51 19.04 -7.33
N PRO A 205 -0.29 19.50 -8.32
CA PRO A 205 -0.12 19.13 -9.74
C PRO A 205 1.26 19.43 -10.34
N GLU A 206 1.94 20.45 -9.84
CA GLU A 206 3.25 20.89 -10.30
C GLU A 206 4.40 19.98 -9.83
N ARG A 207 4.14 19.07 -8.89
CA ARG A 207 5.17 18.19 -8.34
C ARG A 207 5.55 17.10 -9.34
N ARG A 208 6.86 16.88 -9.45
CA ARG A 208 7.46 15.74 -10.17
C ARG A 208 7.99 14.66 -9.24
N ARG A 209 8.12 14.98 -7.95
CA ARG A 209 8.42 14.04 -6.87
C ARG A 209 7.65 14.43 -5.62
N PHE A 210 7.30 13.42 -4.83
CA PHE A 210 6.77 13.60 -3.48
C PHE A 210 7.38 12.52 -2.60
N GLY A 211 8.03 12.91 -1.48
CA GLY A 211 8.72 11.93 -0.64
C GLY A 211 9.74 11.09 -1.40
N ARG A 212 10.45 11.71 -2.36
CA ARG A 212 11.42 11.10 -3.29
C ARG A 212 10.82 10.21 -4.38
N VAL A 213 9.55 9.81 -4.29
CA VAL A 213 8.89 9.00 -5.32
C VAL A 213 8.57 9.86 -6.55
N PRO A 214 9.00 9.48 -7.77
CA PRO A 214 8.63 10.19 -9.00
C PRO A 214 7.13 10.11 -9.31
N VAL A 215 6.56 11.24 -9.72
CA VAL A 215 5.13 11.40 -9.99
C VAL A 215 4.87 12.31 -11.20
N TYR A 216 3.76 12.09 -11.87
CA TYR A 216 3.12 13.02 -12.80
C TYR A 216 1.78 13.48 -12.21
N ALA A 217 1.83 14.39 -11.24
CA ALA A 217 0.66 14.78 -10.45
C ALA A 217 -0.41 15.54 -11.27
N ASP A 218 0.02 16.32 -12.27
CA ASP A 218 -0.83 16.91 -13.29
C ASP A 218 -1.63 15.86 -14.06
N ILE A 219 -0.95 14.84 -14.61
CA ILE A 219 -1.59 13.76 -15.37
C ILE A 219 -2.56 12.96 -14.49
N ALA A 220 -2.19 12.71 -13.23
CA ALA A 220 -3.08 12.04 -12.27
C ALA A 220 -4.37 12.83 -12.04
N LYS A 221 -4.26 14.14 -11.82
CA LYS A 221 -5.40 15.03 -11.65
C LYS A 221 -6.28 15.08 -12.91
N GLU A 222 -5.68 15.20 -14.09
CA GLU A 222 -6.39 15.18 -15.38
C GLU A 222 -7.12 13.86 -15.63
N SER A 223 -6.56 12.75 -15.13
CA SER A 223 -7.13 11.40 -15.25
C SER A 223 -8.16 11.09 -14.17
N GLY A 224 -8.46 12.03 -13.26
CA GLY A 224 -9.40 11.84 -12.16
C GLY A 224 -8.89 10.85 -11.10
N VAL A 225 -7.58 10.71 -10.96
CA VAL A 225 -6.93 9.88 -9.95
C VAL A 225 -6.28 10.77 -8.90
N ALA A 226 -6.74 10.67 -7.65
CA ALA A 226 -6.15 11.42 -6.54
C ALA A 226 -4.77 10.83 -6.16
N LEU A 227 -3.76 11.68 -6.02
CA LEU A 227 -2.48 11.27 -5.43
C LEU A 227 -2.40 11.79 -4.00
N VAL A 228 -2.44 10.88 -3.03
CA VAL A 228 -2.26 11.21 -1.62
C VAL A 228 -0.79 10.96 -1.25
N GLY A 229 -0.11 12.01 -0.81
CA GLY A 229 1.32 11.98 -0.55
C GLY A 229 1.66 12.00 0.95
N CYS A 230 2.79 11.41 1.32
CA CYS A 230 3.49 11.68 2.58
C CYS A 230 4.94 12.09 2.33
N ASP A 231 5.39 13.19 2.92
CA ASP A 231 6.76 13.69 2.83
C ASP A 231 7.24 14.21 4.19
N ALA A 232 8.55 14.38 4.33
CA ALA A 232 9.17 15.07 5.45
C ALA A 232 9.91 16.29 4.89
N GLY A 233 9.29 17.46 4.97
CA GLY A 233 9.75 18.66 4.24
C GLY A 233 9.55 18.51 2.73
N GLU A 234 10.58 18.82 1.95
CA GLU A 234 10.59 18.66 0.50
C GLU A 234 11.51 17.50 0.10
N ASN A 235 10.91 16.41 -0.37
CA ASN A 235 11.60 15.18 -0.77
C ASN A 235 12.53 14.60 0.32
N GLY A 236 12.06 14.66 1.58
CA GLY A 236 12.80 14.22 2.75
C GLY A 236 13.85 15.21 3.25
N SER A 237 13.77 16.50 2.89
CA SER A 237 14.68 17.53 3.42
C SER A 237 14.53 17.78 4.92
N ALA A 238 13.44 17.31 5.55
CA ALA A 238 13.23 17.41 6.98
C ALA A 238 13.57 16.12 7.77
N LEU A 239 14.20 15.12 7.13
CA LEU A 239 14.58 13.87 7.81
C LEU A 239 15.66 14.07 8.87
N ASP A 240 16.55 15.05 8.69
CA ASP A 240 17.61 15.36 9.66
C ASP A 240 17.02 15.91 10.98
N GLN A 241 15.94 16.67 10.91
CA GLN A 241 15.22 17.19 12.08
C GLN A 241 14.55 16.05 12.86
N LEU A 242 14.00 15.06 12.15
CA LEU A 242 13.46 13.85 12.76
C LEU A 242 14.55 13.00 13.41
N HIS A 243 15.72 12.91 12.78
CA HIS A 243 16.92 12.32 13.36
C HIS A 243 17.33 13.01 14.66
N ASP A 244 17.38 14.34 14.68
CA ASP A 244 17.74 15.11 15.88
C ASP A 244 16.74 14.92 17.02
N ILE A 245 15.43 14.83 16.72
CA ILE A 245 14.41 14.47 17.71
C ILE A 245 14.69 13.07 18.29
N GLY A 246 15.03 12.09 17.45
CA GLY A 246 15.38 10.76 17.91
C GLY A 246 16.60 10.74 18.83
N ALA A 247 17.64 11.52 18.48
CA ALA A 247 18.83 11.70 19.30
C ALA A 247 18.52 12.35 20.67
N GLU A 248 17.67 13.38 20.67
CA GLU A 248 17.21 14.06 21.89
C GLU A 248 16.46 13.11 22.82
N ILE A 249 15.51 12.35 22.29
CA ILE A 249 14.74 11.38 23.07
C ILE A 249 15.67 10.33 23.67
N TYR A 250 16.61 9.79 22.88
CA TYR A 250 17.53 8.75 23.34
C TYR A 250 18.47 9.25 24.44
N LYS A 251 18.93 10.51 24.34
CA LYS A 251 19.82 11.13 25.33
C LYS A 251 19.10 11.46 26.65
N ASN A 252 17.84 11.90 26.57
CA ASN A 252 17.11 12.47 27.70
C ASN A 252 16.08 11.51 28.32
N HIS A 253 15.71 10.43 27.61
CA HIS A 253 14.63 9.51 27.97
C HIS A 253 15.01 8.05 27.68
N SER A 254 14.05 7.12 27.82
CA SER A 254 14.27 5.69 27.63
C SER A 254 13.98 5.23 26.19
N MET A 255 14.56 4.09 25.81
CA MET A 255 14.21 3.39 24.57
C MET A 255 12.72 3.03 24.47
N SER A 256 12.06 2.76 25.60
CA SER A 256 10.62 2.50 25.62
C SER A 256 9.81 3.75 25.25
N LEU A 257 10.21 4.95 25.70
CA LEU A 257 9.56 6.19 25.31
C LEU A 257 9.77 6.48 23.82
N LEU A 258 10.97 6.23 23.30
CA LEU A 258 11.25 6.34 21.87
C LEU A 258 10.38 5.41 21.03
N ASN A 259 10.24 4.15 21.45
CA ASN A 259 9.39 3.17 20.76
C ASN A 259 7.93 3.63 20.71
N GLU A 260 7.40 4.10 21.84
CA GLU A 260 6.04 4.63 21.93
C GLU A 260 5.83 5.87 21.06
N VAL A 261 6.81 6.78 20.99
CA VAL A 261 6.78 7.93 20.06
C VAL A 261 6.75 7.46 18.61
N ILE A 262 7.60 6.51 18.23
CA ILE A 262 7.64 5.95 16.86
C ILE A 262 6.32 5.25 16.51
N ASP A 263 5.74 4.47 17.43
CA ASP A 263 4.45 3.83 17.24
C ASP A 263 3.34 4.85 16.98
N ARG A 264 3.28 5.91 17.79
CA ARG A 264 2.27 6.95 17.61
C ARG A 264 2.49 7.84 16.39
N VAL A 265 3.73 8.16 16.03
CA VAL A 265 4.02 8.91 14.79
C VAL A 265 3.52 8.12 13.58
N CYS A 266 3.86 6.84 13.49
CA CYS A 266 3.40 5.99 12.40
C CYS A 266 1.86 5.84 12.37
N ALA A 267 1.23 5.64 13.52
CA ALA A 267 -0.23 5.51 13.60
C ALA A 267 -0.92 6.81 13.17
N GLU A 268 -0.44 7.97 13.65
CA GLU A 268 -0.98 9.27 13.28
C GLU A 268 -0.74 9.58 11.79
N MET A 269 0.38 9.14 11.20
CA MET A 269 0.59 9.24 9.76
C MET A 269 -0.47 8.45 8.98
N ALA A 270 -0.72 7.19 9.37
CA ALA A 270 -1.74 6.35 8.74
C ALA A 270 -3.13 6.98 8.86
N LEU A 271 -3.48 7.52 10.03
CA LEU A 271 -4.74 8.19 10.28
C LEU A 271 -4.90 9.48 9.46
N ARG A 272 -3.86 10.32 9.37
CA ARG A 272 -3.86 11.53 8.52
C ARG A 272 -4.02 11.21 7.04
N LEU A 273 -3.44 10.10 6.55
CA LEU A 273 -3.66 9.65 5.16
C LEU A 273 -5.13 9.29 4.90
N ILE A 274 -5.79 8.66 5.87
CA ILE A 274 -7.21 8.33 5.79
C ILE A 274 -8.06 9.60 5.87
N ASP A 275 -7.68 10.57 6.70
CA ASP A 275 -8.37 11.86 6.81
C ASP A 275 -8.36 12.60 5.47
N VAL A 276 -7.20 12.73 4.83
CA VAL A 276 -7.11 13.31 3.47
C VAL A 276 -7.96 12.53 2.47
N THR A 277 -7.92 11.19 2.53
CA THR A 277 -8.72 10.34 1.64
C THR A 277 -10.23 10.54 1.86
N ARG A 278 -10.64 10.79 3.11
CA ARG A 278 -12.03 11.07 3.50
C ARG A 278 -12.48 12.45 3.04
N GLU A 279 -11.63 13.45 3.19
CA GLU A 279 -11.90 14.82 2.73
C GLU A 279 -12.16 14.88 1.23
N GLU A 280 -11.46 14.04 0.46
CA GLU A 280 -11.71 13.84 -0.98
C GLU A 280 -12.93 12.95 -1.30
N GLY A 281 -13.70 12.53 -0.30
CA GLY A 281 -14.92 11.73 -0.49
C GLY A 281 -14.68 10.29 -0.93
N MET A 282 -13.45 9.78 -0.79
CA MET A 282 -13.09 8.44 -1.26
C MET A 282 -13.22 7.33 -0.19
N VAL A 283 -13.52 7.69 1.06
CA VAL A 283 -13.86 6.73 2.13
C VAL A 283 -15.38 6.55 2.19
N LEU A 284 -15.89 5.57 1.44
CA LEU A 284 -17.32 5.25 1.40
C LEU A 284 -17.74 4.41 2.63
N PRO A 285 -19.00 4.46 3.08
CA PRO A 285 -19.47 3.68 4.24
C PRO A 285 -19.28 2.16 4.11
N ASN A 286 -19.31 1.64 2.89
CA ASN A 286 -19.06 0.23 2.58
C ASN A 286 -17.58 -0.08 2.29
N SER A 287 -16.66 0.86 2.48
CA SER A 287 -15.23 0.66 2.22
C SER A 287 -14.58 -0.18 3.30
N SER A 288 -13.60 -0.99 2.92
CA SER A 288 -12.66 -1.61 3.87
C SER A 288 -11.29 -0.93 3.80
N ILE A 289 -10.58 -0.81 4.92
CA ILE A 289 -9.24 -0.21 5.01
C ILE A 289 -8.24 -1.29 5.43
N GLY A 290 -7.14 -1.38 4.69
CA GLY A 290 -6.18 -2.47 4.81
C GLY A 290 -4.77 -1.94 4.87
N PHE A 291 -4.00 -2.44 5.83
CA PHE A 291 -2.62 -2.04 6.04
C PHE A 291 -1.68 -3.21 5.86
N THR A 292 -0.54 -2.94 5.24
CA THR A 292 0.62 -3.81 5.24
C THR A 292 1.88 -2.96 5.42
N GLY A 293 3.03 -3.61 5.49
CA GLY A 293 4.30 -2.92 5.67
C GLY A 293 4.61 -2.61 7.13
N ARG A 294 5.90 -2.75 7.46
CA ARG A 294 6.45 -2.67 8.81
C ARG A 294 6.07 -1.41 9.57
N ALA A 295 5.93 -0.28 8.90
CA ALA A 295 5.65 0.98 9.57
C ALA A 295 4.17 1.11 9.99
N ALA A 296 3.27 0.21 9.59
CA ALA A 296 1.87 0.19 10.05
C ALA A 296 1.52 -1.04 10.91
N ILE A 297 2.20 -2.17 10.73
CA ILE A 297 1.77 -3.45 11.31
C ILE A 297 2.59 -3.96 12.50
N SER A 298 3.72 -3.33 12.83
CA SER A 298 4.55 -3.71 13.97
C SER A 298 4.21 -2.93 15.24
N GLY A 299 4.69 -3.41 16.39
CA GLY A 299 4.49 -2.73 17.67
C GLY A 299 3.01 -2.63 18.06
N ARG A 300 2.62 -1.50 18.67
CA ARG A 300 1.23 -1.19 19.04
C ARG A 300 0.49 -0.37 17.98
N LYS A 301 1.10 -0.16 16.81
CA LYS A 301 0.54 0.67 15.74
C LYS A 301 -0.86 0.19 15.28
N PRO A 302 -1.12 -1.13 15.11
CA PRO A 302 -2.47 -1.60 14.76
C PRO A 302 -3.54 -1.22 15.79
N GLU A 303 -3.20 -1.24 17.09
CA GLU A 303 -4.10 -0.82 18.18
C GLU A 303 -4.43 0.67 18.05
N TYR A 304 -3.40 1.52 17.92
CA TYR A 304 -3.57 2.97 17.79
C TYR A 304 -4.32 3.38 16.52
N ILE A 305 -4.08 2.69 15.40
CA ILE A 305 -4.82 2.92 14.16
C ILE A 305 -6.30 2.53 14.33
N LEU A 306 -6.59 1.39 14.94
CA LEU A 306 -7.97 0.95 15.21
C LEU A 306 -8.70 1.92 16.14
N GLU A 307 -8.06 2.34 17.23
CA GLU A 307 -8.58 3.37 18.15
C GLU A 307 -8.88 4.67 17.40
N GLY A 308 -7.90 5.19 16.64
CA GLY A 308 -8.05 6.44 15.90
C GLY A 308 -9.12 6.39 14.79
N ILE A 309 -9.34 5.24 14.16
CA ILE A 309 -10.45 5.06 13.20
C ILE A 309 -11.79 5.02 13.91
N THR A 310 -11.85 4.38 15.07
CA THR A 310 -13.06 4.31 15.90
C THR A 310 -13.47 5.71 16.34
N GLU A 311 -12.53 6.53 16.82
CA GLU A 311 -12.76 7.92 17.23
C GLU A 311 -13.25 8.81 16.08
N ARG A 312 -12.80 8.55 14.85
CA ARG A 312 -13.25 9.27 13.64
C ARG A 312 -14.67 8.90 13.22
N ASN A 313 -15.26 7.87 13.81
CA ASN A 313 -16.60 7.35 13.48
C ASN A 313 -16.76 7.06 11.98
N LEU A 314 -15.75 6.48 11.34
CA LEU A 314 -15.80 6.16 9.90
C LEU A 314 -16.75 5.01 9.59
N PHE A 315 -16.89 4.06 10.52
CA PHE A 315 -17.68 2.85 10.38
C PHE A 315 -18.46 2.57 11.65
N GLU A 316 -19.64 1.96 11.53
CA GLU A 316 -20.42 1.49 12.68
C GLU A 316 -19.69 0.41 13.48
N ASN A 317 -19.04 -0.53 12.78
CA ASN A 317 -18.18 -1.54 13.39
C ASN A 317 -16.81 -1.59 12.68
N PRO A 318 -15.80 -0.85 13.18
CA PRO A 318 -14.47 -0.81 12.58
C PRO A 318 -13.82 -2.19 12.38
N ASN A 319 -14.10 -3.16 13.26
CA ASN A 319 -13.54 -4.52 13.18
C ASN A 319 -13.98 -5.30 11.92
N ASP A 320 -15.11 -4.92 11.30
CA ASP A 320 -15.60 -5.56 10.07
C ASP A 320 -15.03 -4.91 8.79
N HIS A 321 -14.24 -3.85 8.96
CA HIS A 321 -13.74 -2.99 7.88
C HIS A 321 -12.22 -2.88 7.86
N LEU A 322 -11.55 -3.15 8.98
CA LEU A 322 -10.09 -3.01 9.11
C LEU A 322 -9.37 -4.35 9.03
N VAL A 323 -8.28 -4.41 8.28
CA VAL A 323 -7.40 -5.58 8.24
C VAL A 323 -5.93 -5.17 8.22
N PHE A 324 -5.11 -5.89 8.97
CA PHE A 324 -3.65 -5.75 8.97
C PHE A 324 -3.06 -7.05 8.43
N VAL A 325 -2.24 -6.96 7.39
CA VAL A 325 -1.72 -8.12 6.65
C VAL A 325 -0.20 -8.06 6.59
N ASP A 326 0.43 -9.16 6.96
CA ASP A 326 1.86 -9.39 6.79
C ASP A 326 2.23 -9.62 5.32
N ASP A 327 3.37 -9.09 4.89
CA ASP A 327 3.95 -9.34 3.57
C ASP A 327 3.00 -9.14 2.38
N GLY A 328 2.25 -8.03 2.37
CA GLY A 328 1.28 -7.72 1.33
C GLY A 328 1.87 -7.79 -0.09
N LEU A 329 3.06 -7.24 -0.33
CA LEU A 329 3.69 -7.33 -1.66
C LEU A 329 3.97 -8.77 -2.11
N ALA A 330 4.46 -9.64 -1.22
CA ALA A 330 4.77 -11.03 -1.55
C ALA A 330 3.49 -11.84 -1.82
N ARG A 331 2.45 -11.65 -0.99
CA ARG A 331 1.12 -12.23 -1.21
C ARG A 331 0.50 -11.73 -2.51
N GLY A 332 0.65 -10.44 -2.78
CA GLY A 332 0.23 -9.77 -4.01
C GLY A 332 0.87 -10.38 -5.25
N ALA A 333 2.18 -10.66 -5.20
CA ALA A 333 2.92 -11.32 -6.27
C ALA A 333 2.31 -12.68 -6.63
N ALA A 334 2.07 -13.50 -5.59
CA ALA A 334 1.49 -14.82 -5.75
C ALA A 334 0.06 -14.75 -6.31
N LEU A 335 -0.73 -13.78 -5.85
CA LEU A 335 -2.07 -13.54 -6.37
C LEU A 335 -2.06 -13.03 -7.82
N MET A 336 -1.13 -12.16 -8.20
CA MET A 336 -1.00 -11.68 -9.58
C MET A 336 -0.75 -12.85 -10.53
N GLY A 337 0.14 -13.77 -10.15
CA GLY A 337 0.34 -15.01 -10.89
C GLY A 337 -0.95 -15.81 -11.07
N ARG A 338 -1.80 -15.89 -10.03
CA ARG A 338 -3.12 -16.54 -10.13
C ARG A 338 -4.08 -15.77 -11.03
N CYS A 339 -4.14 -14.45 -10.96
CA CYS A 339 -4.97 -13.60 -11.82
C CYS A 339 -4.60 -13.77 -13.30
N MET A 340 -3.31 -13.74 -13.63
CA MET A 340 -2.78 -13.95 -14.98
C MET A 340 -3.10 -15.34 -15.54
N ASN A 341 -3.23 -16.35 -14.67
CA ASN A 341 -3.61 -17.72 -15.05
C ASN A 341 -5.14 -17.95 -14.96
N SER A 342 -5.92 -16.92 -14.65
CA SER A 342 -7.37 -17.02 -14.37
C SER A 342 -7.73 -18.12 -13.36
N LEU A 343 -6.90 -18.27 -12.31
CA LEU A 343 -7.09 -19.23 -11.22
C LEU A 343 -7.95 -18.60 -10.11
N GLY A 344 -9.09 -19.20 -9.79
CA GLY A 344 -10.03 -18.62 -8.83
C GLY A 344 -10.91 -19.65 -8.11
N LYS A 345 -11.53 -19.21 -7.00
CA LYS A 345 -12.54 -19.99 -6.27
C LYS A 345 -13.83 -19.17 -6.19
N MET A 346 -14.92 -19.66 -6.77
CA MET A 346 -16.20 -18.93 -6.79
C MET A 346 -16.80 -18.73 -5.40
N LYS A 347 -16.63 -19.71 -4.51
CA LYS A 347 -17.17 -19.69 -3.13
C LYS A 347 -16.48 -18.69 -2.19
N ASN A 348 -15.28 -18.21 -2.56
CA ASN A 348 -14.55 -17.22 -1.79
C ASN A 348 -13.83 -16.29 -2.79
N PRO A 349 -14.54 -15.32 -3.39
CA PRO A 349 -13.99 -14.45 -4.44
C PRO A 349 -13.02 -13.40 -3.86
N ILE A 350 -12.06 -12.98 -4.69
CA ILE A 350 -11.10 -11.89 -4.35
C ILE A 350 -11.54 -10.55 -4.93
N GLY A 351 -12.15 -10.59 -6.12
CA GLY A 351 -12.72 -9.41 -6.77
C GLY A 351 -14.23 -9.30 -6.55
N GLY A 352 -14.78 -8.16 -6.94
CA GLY A 352 -16.18 -7.80 -6.73
C GLY A 352 -16.33 -6.79 -5.61
N VAL A 353 -17.55 -6.64 -5.13
CA VAL A 353 -17.91 -5.64 -4.10
C VAL A 353 -18.12 -6.33 -2.74
N ARG A 354 -17.76 -5.64 -1.66
CA ARG A 354 -18.01 -6.04 -0.28
C ARG A 354 -19.49 -6.41 -0.06
N GLY A 355 -19.74 -7.54 0.60
CA GLY A 355 -21.08 -8.10 0.81
C GLY A 355 -21.79 -8.57 -0.47
N GLY A 356 -21.18 -8.42 -1.64
CA GLY A 356 -21.76 -8.76 -2.92
C GLY A 356 -21.54 -10.22 -3.34
N PRO A 357 -22.28 -10.72 -4.34
CA PRO A 357 -22.07 -12.05 -4.90
C PRO A 357 -20.76 -12.14 -5.70
N CYS A 358 -20.35 -13.36 -6.05
CA CYS A 358 -19.22 -13.58 -6.95
C CYS A 358 -19.49 -12.96 -8.34
N ILE A 359 -18.53 -12.18 -8.85
CA ILE A 359 -18.66 -11.52 -10.17
C ILE A 359 -18.36 -12.42 -11.38
N MET A 360 -18.10 -13.72 -11.20
CA MET A 360 -17.66 -14.60 -12.29
C MET A 360 -18.67 -14.65 -13.46
N ALA A 361 -19.97 -14.71 -13.17
CA ALA A 361 -20.99 -14.72 -14.22
C ALA A 361 -20.98 -13.42 -15.06
N ARG A 362 -20.84 -12.26 -14.39
CA ARG A 362 -20.70 -10.96 -15.06
C ARG A 362 -19.41 -10.90 -15.88
N ARG A 363 -18.29 -11.42 -15.36
CA ARG A 363 -17.02 -11.49 -16.09
C ARG A 363 -17.10 -12.33 -17.36
N ILE A 364 -17.76 -13.49 -17.30
CA ILE A 364 -17.97 -14.35 -18.48
C ILE A 364 -18.84 -13.63 -19.51
N LYS A 365 -19.85 -12.87 -19.06
CA LYS A 365 -20.70 -12.06 -19.96
C LYS A 365 -19.93 -10.92 -20.61
N ALA A 366 -19.05 -10.24 -19.87
CA ALA A 366 -18.25 -9.12 -20.37
C ALA A 366 -17.08 -9.54 -21.29
N GLY A 367 -16.62 -10.80 -21.18
CA GLY A 367 -15.58 -11.36 -22.04
C GLY A 367 -16.12 -12.07 -23.29
N LYS A 368 -17.44 -12.10 -23.48
CA LYS A 368 -18.12 -12.45 -24.73
C LYS A 368 -18.49 -11.15 -25.44
#